data_AF-A0AAU7CK65-F1
#
_entry.id   AF-A0AAU7CK65-F1
#
_cell.length_a   1.000
_cell.length_b   1.000
_cell.length_c   1.000
_cell.angle_alpha   90.00
_cell.angle_beta   90.00
_cell.angle_gamma   90.00
#
_symmetry.space_group_name_H-M   'P 1'
#
loop_
_entity.id
_entity.type
_entity.pdbx_description
1 polymer ?
#
loop_
_entity_poly.entity_id
_entity_poly.type
_entity_poly.pdbx_seq_one_letter_code
_entity_poly.pdbx_strand_id
1 'polypeptide(L)'
;MAATRQEIQAWLERGKTEGATHVIVICDTYGHDDYPVYVSSDENAREKANRYDGTNMQRIMEVYNLSMDMEQQLSQHRVLNY
;
A
#
# COMPACT_ATOMS: atom_id res chain seq x y z
N MET A 1 5.37 7.04 -12.23
CA MET A 1 6.52 7.40 -11.40
C MET A 1 6.51 6.61 -10.09
N ALA A 2 7.68 6.27 -9.58
CA ALA A 2 7.80 5.62 -8.27
C ALA A 2 7.41 6.61 -7.16
N ALA A 3 6.58 6.19 -6.22
CA ALA A 3 6.16 7.04 -5.10
C ALA A 3 7.34 7.38 -4.19
N THR A 4 7.43 8.65 -3.79
CA THR A 4 8.40 9.08 -2.78
C THR A 4 7.94 8.69 -1.38
N ARG A 5 8.89 8.62 -0.44
CA ARG A 5 8.60 8.36 0.97
C ARG A 5 7.56 9.34 1.55
N GLN A 6 7.59 10.60 1.12
CA GLN A 6 6.64 11.63 1.58
C GLN A 6 5.22 11.37 1.06
N GLU A 7 5.08 10.93 -0.19
CA GLU A 7 3.80 10.56 -0.77
C GLU A 7 3.21 9.32 -0.08
N ILE A 8 4.04 8.30 0.13
CA ILE A 8 3.62 7.09 0.84
C ILE A 8 3.19 7.46 2.27
N GLN A 9 3.96 8.28 2.98
CA GLN A 9 3.58 8.74 4.32
C GLN A 9 2.22 9.46 4.32
N ALA A 10 1.98 10.37 3.37
CA ALA A 10 0.69 11.05 3.25
C ALA A 10 -0.45 10.05 3.00
N TRP A 11 -0.20 8.99 2.22
CA TRP A 11 -1.19 7.92 2.02
C TRP A 11 -1.44 7.14 3.30
N LEU A 12 -0.42 6.82 4.09
CA LEU A 12 -0.59 6.12 5.37
C LEU A 12 -1.40 6.96 6.37
N GLU A 13 -1.08 8.25 6.50
CA GLU A 13 -1.82 9.18 7.37
C GLU A 13 -3.28 9.30 6.94
N ARG A 14 -3.54 9.40 5.63
CA ARG A 14 -4.89 9.40 5.09
C ARG A 14 -5.64 8.10 5.38
N GLY A 15 -5.02 6.95 5.12
CA GLY A 15 -5.63 5.65 5.41
C GLY A 15 -5.98 5.49 6.89
N LYS A 16 -5.10 5.95 7.78
CA LYS A 16 -5.35 5.97 9.23
C LYS A 16 -6.52 6.87 9.61
N THR A 17 -6.63 8.04 8.97
CA THR A 17 -7.76 8.97 9.17
C THR A 17 -9.08 8.39 8.67
N GLU A 18 -9.04 7.64 7.57
CA GLU A 18 -10.20 6.96 6.99
C GLU A 18 -10.57 5.65 7.72
N GLY A 19 -9.78 5.22 8.71
CA GLY A 19 -10.02 4.00 9.48
C GLY A 19 -9.61 2.71 8.78
N ALA A 20 -8.74 2.80 7.77
CA ALA A 20 -8.15 1.63 7.11
C ALA A 20 -7.24 0.85 8.07
N THR A 21 -7.13 -0.46 7.83
CA THR A 21 -6.19 -1.34 8.55
C THR A 21 -4.84 -1.41 7.85
N HIS A 22 -4.85 -1.39 6.51
CA HIS A 22 -3.66 -1.50 5.69
C HIS A 22 -3.71 -0.54 4.50
N VAL A 23 -2.53 -0.22 3.99
CA VAL A 23 -2.35 0.53 2.73
C VAL A 23 -1.45 -0.29 1.83
N ILE A 24 -1.94 -0.62 0.65
CA ILE A 24 -1.21 -1.37 -0.38
C ILE A 24 -0.74 -0.36 -1.42
N VAL A 25 0.55 -0.30 -1.69
CA VAL A 25 1.11 0.48 -2.80
C VAL A 25 1.18 -0.41 -4.03
N ILE A 26 0.54 0.04 -5.10
CA ILE A 26 0.43 -0.69 -6.36
C ILE A 26 1.05 0.15 -7.47
N CYS A 27 1.87 -0.48 -8.31
CA CYS A 27 2.39 0.11 -9.53
C CYS A 27 1.56 -0.35 -10.72
N ASP A 28 0.98 0.59 -11.47
CA ASP A 28 0.49 0.30 -12.82
C ASP A 28 1.68 0.22 -13.78
N THR A 29 1.93 -0.93 -14.39
CA THR A 29 3.06 -1.13 -15.31
C THR A 29 2.82 -0.55 -16.71
N TYR A 30 1.62 0.01 -16.98
CA TYR A 30 1.37 0.79 -18.19
C TYR A 30 1.84 2.24 -18.06
N GLY A 31 1.43 2.95 -16.99
CA GLY A 31 1.87 4.32 -16.68
C GLY A 31 3.14 4.41 -15.84
N HIS A 32 3.59 3.29 -15.27
CA HIS A 32 4.60 3.18 -14.21
C HIS A 32 4.27 4.00 -12.96
N ASP A 33 2.99 4.32 -12.73
CA ASP A 33 2.53 5.16 -11.63
C ASP A 33 2.11 4.34 -10.41
N ASP A 34 2.65 4.73 -9.26
CA ASP A 34 2.31 4.13 -7.97
C ASP A 34 1.10 4.82 -7.35
N TYR A 35 0.19 4.03 -6.78
CA TYR A 35 -1.01 4.54 -6.11
C TYR A 35 -1.40 3.69 -4.88
N PRO A 36 -2.07 4.31 -3.88
CA PRO A 36 -2.47 3.62 -2.67
C PRO A 36 -3.82 2.91 -2.86
N VAL A 37 -3.93 1.72 -2.29
CA VAL A 37 -5.19 1.01 -2.08
C VAL A 37 -5.39 0.80 -0.59
N TYR A 38 -6.46 1.39 -0.07
CA TYR A 38 -6.84 1.31 1.33
C TYR A 38 -7.63 0.03 1.59
N VAL A 39 -7.28 -0.68 2.67
CA VAL A 39 -7.99 -1.89 3.11
C VAL A 39 -8.81 -1.53 4.34
N SER A 40 -10.14 -1.68 4.25
CA SER A 40 -11.03 -1.46 5.40
C SER A 40 -10.88 -2.55 6.46
N SER A 41 -11.46 -2.35 7.64
CA SER A 41 -11.42 -3.32 8.75
C SER A 41 -12.22 -4.60 8.52
N ASP A 42 -13.18 -4.55 7.59
CA ASP A 42 -13.97 -5.69 7.14
C ASP A 42 -13.32 -6.47 5.98
N GLU A 43 -12.21 -5.97 5.44
CA GLU A 43 -11.50 -6.57 4.30
C GLU A 43 -10.23 -7.31 4.73
N ASN A 44 -9.88 -8.37 4.01
CA ASN A 44 -8.60 -9.04 4.17
C ASN A 44 -7.54 -8.41 3.25
N ALA A 45 -6.45 -7.89 3.83
CA ALA A 45 -5.39 -7.20 3.08
C ALA A 45 -4.72 -8.11 2.03
N ARG A 46 -4.50 -9.39 2.35
CA ARG A 46 -3.91 -10.35 1.41
C ARG A 46 -4.85 -10.67 0.26
N GLU A 47 -6.13 -10.92 0.53
CA GLU A 47 -7.10 -11.15 -0.54
C GLU A 47 -7.27 -9.92 -1.43
N LYS A 48 -7.31 -8.73 -0.84
CA LYS A 48 -7.39 -7.47 -1.58
C LYS A 48 -6.14 -7.30 -2.46
N ALA A 49 -4.94 -7.46 -1.90
CA ALA A 49 -3.69 -7.37 -2.63
C ALA A 49 -3.62 -8.37 -3.81
N ASN A 50 -4.02 -9.63 -3.60
CA ASN A 50 -4.05 -10.65 -4.64
C ASN A 50 -4.93 -10.29 -5.85
N ARG A 51 -5.95 -9.43 -5.69
CA ARG A 51 -6.77 -8.94 -6.81
C ARG A 51 -5.99 -8.04 -7.77
N TYR A 52 -4.91 -7.44 -7.28
CA TYR A 52 -4.06 -6.53 -8.03
C TYR A 52 -2.72 -7.16 -8.44
N ASP A 53 -2.39 -8.35 -7.94
CA ASP A 53 -1.18 -9.07 -8.32
C ASP A 53 -1.39 -9.81 -9.64
N GLY A 54 -0.75 -9.34 -10.72
CA GLY A 54 -0.79 -10.00 -12.03
C GLY A 54 -2.06 -9.78 -12.85
N THR A 55 -3.02 -9.00 -12.36
CA THR A 55 -4.21 -8.59 -13.12
C THR A 55 -3.97 -7.23 -13.78
N ASN A 56 -4.35 -7.08 -15.05
CA ASN A 56 -4.34 -5.80 -15.79
C ASN A 56 -3.02 -4.99 -15.68
N MET A 57 -1.87 -5.65 -15.82
CA MET A 57 -0.57 -4.95 -15.83
C MET A 57 -0.25 -4.25 -14.49
N GLN A 58 -0.75 -4.75 -13.35
CA GLN A 58 -0.49 -4.18 -12.03
C GLN A 58 0.44 -5.06 -11.20
N ARG A 59 1.24 -4.42 -10.34
CA ARG A 59 2.19 -5.09 -9.45
C ARG A 59 2.11 -4.50 -8.05
N ILE A 60 2.04 -5.37 -7.05
CA ILE A 60 2.19 -4.95 -5.65
C ILE A 60 3.63 -4.52 -5.41
N MET A 61 3.81 -3.30 -4.94
CA MET A 61 5.11 -2.77 -4.54
C MET A 61 5.34 -3.01 -3.07
N GLU A 62 4.38 -2.58 -2.24
CA GLU A 62 4.48 -2.60 -0.78
C GLU A 62 3.10 -2.78 -0.13
N VAL A 63 3.07 -3.32 1.09
CA VAL A 63 1.88 -3.45 1.94
C VAL A 63 2.25 -2.98 3.35
N TYR A 64 1.61 -1.92 3.80
CA TYR A 64 1.81 -1.30 5.10
C TYR A 64 0.65 -1.66 6.04
N ASN A 65 0.98 -2.01 7.27
CA ASN A 65 0.01 -2.20 8.34
C ASN A 65 -0.04 -0.96 9.22
N LEU A 66 -1.22 -0.32 9.30
CA LEU A 66 -1.41 0.95 10.02
C LEU A 66 -1.45 0.78 11.55
N SER A 67 -1.50 -0.46 12.05
CA SER A 67 -1.37 -0.78 13.47
C SER A 67 0.09 -0.93 13.92
N MET A 68 1.03 -1.00 12.98
CA MET A 68 2.47 -1.08 13.25
C MET A 68 3.14 0.30 13.19
N ASP A 69 4.37 0.39 13.69
CA ASP A 69 5.16 1.62 13.62
C ASP A 69 5.42 2.02 12.16
N MET A 70 5.01 3.23 11.78
CA MET A 70 5.11 3.70 10.38
C MET A 70 6.54 4.06 10.01
N GLU A 71 7.34 4.63 10.92
CA GLU A 71 8.72 5.00 10.63
C GLU A 71 9.59 3.77 10.40
N GLN A 72 9.40 2.73 11.21
CA GLN A 72 10.07 1.45 11.04
C GLN A 72 9.73 0.81 9.70
N GLN A 73 8.47 0.88 9.26
CA GLN A 73 8.06 0.37 7.95
C GLN A 73 8.67 1.19 6.81
N LEU A 74 8.55 2.52 6.85
CA LEU A 74 9.08 3.42 5.82
C LEU A 74 10.62 3.40 5.71
N SER A 75 11.32 2.88 6.72
CA SER A 75 12.78 2.69 6.68
C SER A 75 13.22 1.43 5.93
N GLN A 76 12.30 0.51 5.65
CA GLN A 76 12.60 -0.73 4.95
C GLN A 76 12.58 -0.53 3.44
N HIS A 77 13.37 -1.33 2.71
CA HIS A 77 13.42 -1.24 1.25
C HIS A 77 12.12 -1.71 0.57
N ARG A 78 11.44 -2.72 1.15
CA ARG A 78 10.10 -3.18 0.73
C ARG A 78 9.37 -3.73 1.94
N VAL A 79 8.14 -3.28 2.14
CA VAL A 79 7.27 -3.76 3.23
C VAL A 79 6.18 -4.66 2.65
N LEU A 80 5.93 -5.82 3.25
CA LEU A 80 4.84 -6.74 2.84
C LEU A 80 4.10 -7.25 4.09
N ASN A 81 3.61 -6.31 4.92
CA ASN A 81 2.92 -6.61 6.17
C ASN A 81 1.42 -6.74 5.91
N TYR A 82 0.94 -7.98 5.76
CA TYR A 82 -0.47 -8.32 5.55
C TYR A 82 -1.27 -8.48 6.85
#